data_AF-A0A7X8EWK0-F1
#
_entry.id   AF-A0A7X8EWK0-F1
#
_cell.length_a   1.000
_cell.length_b   1.000
_cell.length_c   1.000
_cell.angle_alpha   90.00
_cell.angle_beta   90.00
_cell.angle_gamma   90.00
#
_symmetry.space_group_name_H-M   'P 1'
#
loop_
_entity.id
_entity.type
_entity.pdbx_description
1 polymer ?
#
loop_
_entity_poly.entity_id
_entity_poly.type
_entity_poly.pdbx_seq_one_letter_code
_entity_poly.pdbx_strand_id
1 'polypeptide(L)'
;MILPNVKDPDRYVGLYVVDFNDHSQVGLTTEQVAEVLDSESAGNLRVYKIHRAFPDGRLELKGVCPEVFQMEAGMFFYARDEKVAREDFERLCRLAESTLPPARAKVYLSSDNNGGFVTALIYPAEYDEQFSRWLLDIGYRTLGAVEGGTAAVGRYYDGTWDVLEKKQLWPAETVTLLNTQTVPKTNRQVGM
;
A
#
# COMPACT_ATOMS: atom_id res chain seq x y z
N MET A 1 18.56 8.48 -18.99
CA MET A 1 18.95 8.42 -17.57
C MET A 1 20.32 9.02 -17.32
N ILE A 2 20.34 10.10 -16.54
CA ILE A 2 21.54 10.76 -16.04
C ILE A 2 21.41 10.78 -14.53
N LEU A 3 22.11 9.87 -13.85
CA LEU A 3 22.06 9.80 -12.39
C LEU A 3 22.99 10.85 -11.77
N PRO A 4 22.52 11.59 -10.74
CA PRO A 4 23.41 12.43 -9.94
C PRO A 4 24.41 11.55 -9.18
N ASN A 5 25.50 12.15 -8.71
CA ASN A 5 26.43 11.44 -7.81
C ASN A 5 25.72 11.12 -6.48
N VAL A 6 25.51 9.83 -6.19
CA VAL A 6 24.79 9.35 -5.00
C VAL A 6 25.79 9.14 -3.86
N LYS A 7 25.68 9.95 -2.81
CA LYS A 7 26.41 9.75 -1.55
C LYS A 7 25.61 8.85 -0.62
N ASP A 8 26.28 7.99 0.14
CA ASP A 8 25.64 7.03 1.06
C ASP A 8 24.54 6.19 0.39
N PRO A 9 24.88 5.44 -0.68
CA PRO A 9 23.90 4.86 -1.59
C PRO A 9 22.99 3.81 -0.93
N ASP A 10 23.43 3.18 0.16
CA ASP A 10 22.64 2.21 0.94
C ASP A 10 21.33 2.80 1.49
N ARG A 11 21.28 4.10 1.75
CA ARG A 11 20.07 4.79 2.25
C ARG A 11 18.93 4.85 1.24
N TYR A 12 19.23 4.58 -0.03
CA TYR A 12 18.27 4.68 -1.12
C TYR A 12 17.63 3.33 -1.49
N VAL A 13 18.08 2.22 -0.91
CA VAL A 13 17.49 0.90 -1.17
C VAL A 13 16.01 0.92 -0.79
N GLY A 14 15.15 0.49 -1.72
CA GLY A 14 13.69 0.52 -1.57
C GLY A 14 13.02 1.81 -2.04
N LEU A 15 13.79 2.90 -2.24
CA LEU A 15 13.31 4.14 -2.86
C LEU A 15 13.36 4.07 -4.38
N TYR A 16 12.91 5.12 -5.04
CA TYR A 16 12.74 5.16 -6.49
C TYR A 16 13.67 6.17 -7.18
N VAL A 17 13.90 5.88 -8.46
CA VAL A 17 14.47 6.80 -9.44
C VAL A 17 13.41 7.08 -10.49
N VAL A 18 13.20 8.35 -10.82
CA VAL A 18 12.41 8.77 -11.98
C VAL A 18 13.35 9.39 -13.01
N ASP A 19 13.35 8.84 -14.22
CA ASP A 19 14.09 9.36 -15.39
C ASP A 19 13.16 10.21 -16.25
N PHE A 20 13.45 11.51 -16.30
CA PHE A 20 12.74 12.51 -17.12
C PHE A 20 13.33 12.62 -18.54
N ASN A 21 14.29 11.76 -18.89
CA ASN A 21 15.10 11.72 -20.11
C ASN A 21 16.28 12.71 -20.11
N ASP A 22 16.06 13.96 -19.72
CA ASP A 22 17.09 15.01 -19.65
C ASP A 22 17.77 15.08 -18.27
N HIS A 23 17.09 14.65 -17.22
CA HIS A 23 17.62 14.51 -15.87
C HIS A 23 16.95 13.33 -15.14
N SER A 24 17.45 13.01 -13.94
CA SER A 24 16.86 11.98 -13.10
C SER A 24 16.81 12.42 -11.65
N GLN A 25 15.71 12.09 -10.98
CA GLN A 25 15.54 12.29 -9.54
C GLN A 25 15.68 10.94 -8.83
N VAL A 26 16.46 10.90 -7.76
CA VAL A 26 16.83 9.67 -7.02
C VAL A 26 16.39 9.81 -5.57
N GLY A 27 15.87 8.73 -5.00
CA GLY A 27 15.48 8.69 -3.59
C GLY A 27 14.05 9.15 -3.33
N LEU A 28 13.18 8.99 -4.32
CA LEU A 28 11.75 9.28 -4.17
C LEU A 28 11.07 8.18 -3.35
N THR A 29 10.16 8.55 -2.46
CA THR A 29 9.22 7.59 -1.87
C THR A 29 8.17 7.18 -2.90
N THR A 30 7.41 6.14 -2.59
CA THR A 30 6.31 5.69 -3.43
C THR A 30 5.28 6.81 -3.66
N GLU A 31 4.90 7.55 -2.61
CA GLU A 31 3.97 8.70 -2.68
C GLU A 31 4.50 9.79 -3.61
N GLN A 32 5.79 10.13 -3.49
CA GLN A 32 6.38 11.17 -4.33
C GLN A 32 6.44 10.74 -5.79
N VAL A 33 6.64 9.44 -6.08
CA VAL A 33 6.54 8.95 -7.46
C VAL A 33 5.11 9.08 -7.99
N ALA A 34 4.10 8.73 -7.20
CA ALA A 34 2.71 8.91 -7.59
C ALA A 34 2.39 10.38 -7.91
N GLU A 35 2.82 11.31 -7.04
CA GLU A 35 2.67 12.75 -7.25
C GLU A 35 3.34 13.23 -8.55
N VAL A 36 4.56 12.77 -8.83
CA VAL A 36 5.28 13.11 -10.07
C VAL A 36 4.52 12.60 -11.31
N LEU A 37 4.01 11.37 -11.26
CA LEU A 37 3.24 10.78 -12.37
C LEU A 37 1.91 11.50 -12.61
N ASP A 38 1.26 12.00 -11.55
CA ASP A 38 0.02 12.76 -11.63
C ASP A 38 0.24 14.18 -12.18
N SER A 39 1.35 14.84 -11.81
CA SER A 39 1.65 16.20 -12.27
C SER A 39 2.19 16.25 -13.69
N GLU A 40 2.95 15.24 -14.10
CA GLU A 40 3.58 15.16 -15.41
C GLU A 40 2.68 14.42 -16.40
N SER A 41 1.69 15.13 -16.94
CA SER A 41 0.83 14.58 -17.99
C SER A 41 1.64 14.20 -19.24
N ALA A 42 1.70 12.91 -19.54
CA ALA A 42 2.14 12.33 -20.82
C ALA A 42 3.64 12.45 -21.22
N GLY A 43 4.55 12.45 -20.25
CA GLY A 43 5.97 12.19 -20.53
C GLY A 43 6.27 10.69 -20.58
N ASN A 44 7.16 10.23 -21.48
CA ASN A 44 7.78 8.89 -21.43
C ASN A 44 8.72 8.77 -20.22
N LEU A 45 8.20 8.99 -19.02
CA LEU A 45 8.92 8.86 -17.77
C LEU A 45 9.19 7.38 -17.51
N ARG A 46 10.39 7.09 -17.01
CA ARG A 46 10.74 5.72 -16.62
C ARG A 46 10.96 5.71 -15.12
N VAL A 47 10.20 4.85 -14.45
CA VAL A 47 10.29 4.65 -13.01
C VAL A 47 11.10 3.40 -12.73
N TYR A 48 11.99 3.50 -11.76
CA TYR A 48 12.80 2.39 -11.30
C TYR A 48 12.81 2.33 -9.78
N LYS A 49 12.65 1.14 -9.20
CA LYS A 49 12.88 0.89 -7.77
C LYS A 49 14.36 0.51 -7.56
N ILE A 50 15.00 1.11 -6.57
CA ILE A 50 16.38 0.80 -6.20
C ILE A 50 16.37 -0.51 -5.43
N HIS A 51 16.82 -1.59 -6.07
CA HIS A 51 16.85 -2.92 -5.47
C HIS A 51 18.11 -3.13 -4.63
N ARG A 52 19.26 -2.64 -5.11
CA ARG A 52 20.54 -2.71 -4.39
C ARG A 52 21.36 -1.45 -4.61
N ALA A 53 22.19 -1.13 -3.64
CA ALA A 53 23.18 -0.08 -3.70
C ALA A 53 24.56 -0.67 -3.41
N PHE A 54 25.60 -0.11 -4.03
CA PHE A 54 26.99 -0.52 -3.83
C PHE A 54 27.80 0.64 -3.25
N PRO A 55 28.84 0.39 -2.42
CA PRO A 55 29.65 1.45 -1.80
C PRO A 55 30.33 2.41 -2.80
N ASP A 56 30.50 2.00 -4.04
CA ASP A 56 31.08 2.80 -5.13
C ASP A 56 30.05 3.73 -5.82
N GLY A 57 28.81 3.79 -5.32
CA GLY A 57 27.74 4.63 -5.84
C GLY A 57 26.92 3.99 -6.95
N ARG A 58 27.23 2.75 -7.37
CA ARG A 58 26.39 2.02 -8.33
C ARG A 58 25.06 1.60 -7.69
N LEU A 59 24.01 1.61 -8.50
CA LEU A 59 22.66 1.16 -8.12
C LEU A 59 22.20 0.04 -9.05
N GLU A 60 21.57 -0.97 -8.46
CA GLU A 60 20.81 -1.98 -9.19
C GLU A 60 19.33 -1.57 -9.21
N LEU A 61 18.80 -1.34 -10.40
CA LEU A 61 17.48 -0.78 -10.61
C LEU A 61 16.53 -1.83 -11.19
N LYS A 62 15.32 -1.92 -10.61
CA LYS A 62 14.21 -2.70 -11.15
C LYS A 62 13.23 -1.75 -11.83
N GLY A 63 12.97 -1.95 -13.12
CA GLY A 63 11.95 -1.17 -13.83
C GLY A 63 10.57 -1.37 -13.22
N VAL A 64 9.82 -0.27 -13.10
CA VAL A 64 8.45 -0.26 -12.57
C VAL A 64 7.53 0.35 -13.62
N CYS A 65 6.44 -0.36 -13.90
CA CYS A 65 5.40 0.09 -14.83
C CYS A 65 4.66 1.27 -14.17
N PRO A 66 4.66 2.48 -14.74
CA PRO A 66 4.01 3.66 -14.13
C PRO A 66 2.52 3.43 -13.86
N GLU A 67 1.84 2.64 -14.69
CA GLU A 67 0.43 2.31 -14.57
C GLU A 67 0.10 1.61 -13.24
N VAL A 68 1.06 0.94 -12.61
CA VAL A 68 0.87 0.26 -11.31
C VAL A 68 0.47 1.25 -10.21
N PHE A 69 0.95 2.50 -10.27
CA PHE A 69 0.61 3.54 -9.28
C PHE A 69 -0.85 4.02 -9.38
N GLN A 70 -1.57 3.61 -10.44
CA GLN A 70 -2.99 3.91 -10.66
C GLN A 70 -3.87 2.66 -10.49
N MET A 71 -3.29 1.55 -10.05
CA MET A 71 -3.97 0.26 -9.90
C MET A 71 -4.11 -0.13 -8.43
N GLU A 72 -5.07 -0.98 -8.15
CA GLU A 72 -5.18 -1.67 -6.87
C GLU A 72 -4.71 -3.12 -7.02
N ALA A 73 -3.98 -3.61 -6.02
CA ALA A 73 -3.73 -5.02 -5.79
C ALA A 73 -4.39 -5.44 -4.48
N GLY A 74 -4.44 -6.74 -4.22
CA GLY A 74 -5.08 -7.23 -3.02
C GLY A 74 -4.75 -8.66 -2.71
N MET A 75 -5.05 -9.05 -1.47
CA MET A 75 -4.94 -10.40 -0.93
C MET A 75 -6.33 -10.85 -0.47
N PHE A 76 -6.77 -11.98 -0.98
CA PHE A 76 -8.11 -12.51 -0.80
C PHE A 76 -8.04 -13.84 -0.07
N PHE A 77 -8.54 -13.87 1.17
CA PHE A 77 -8.49 -15.04 2.05
C PHE A 77 -9.88 -15.68 2.09
N TYR A 78 -10.02 -16.84 1.46
CA TYR A 78 -11.30 -17.51 1.32
C TYR A 78 -11.61 -18.42 2.49
N ALA A 79 -12.89 -18.48 2.88
CA ALA A 79 -13.42 -19.39 3.88
C ALA A 79 -14.76 -19.97 3.42
N ARG A 80 -15.15 -21.12 3.98
CA ARG A 80 -16.45 -21.80 3.70
C ARG A 80 -17.40 -21.79 4.89
N ASP A 81 -17.07 -21.01 5.90
CA ASP A 81 -17.81 -20.88 7.14
C ASP A 81 -17.79 -19.41 7.57
N GLU A 82 -18.95 -18.86 7.88
CA GLU A 82 -19.09 -17.44 8.21
C GLU A 82 -18.33 -17.08 9.49
N LYS A 83 -18.37 -17.97 10.49
CA LYS A 83 -17.72 -17.72 11.77
C LYS A 83 -16.21 -17.67 11.59
N VAL A 84 -15.63 -18.62 10.85
CA VAL A 84 -14.20 -18.61 10.50
C VAL A 84 -13.84 -17.34 9.71
N ALA A 85 -14.65 -16.96 8.72
CA ALA A 85 -14.39 -15.76 7.91
C ALA A 85 -14.40 -14.47 8.75
N ARG A 86 -15.33 -14.36 9.70
CA ARG A 86 -15.41 -13.24 10.63
C ARG A 86 -14.24 -13.21 11.61
N GLU A 87 -13.84 -14.36 12.16
CA GLU A 87 -12.66 -14.47 13.01
C GLU A 87 -11.38 -14.08 12.27
N ASP A 88 -11.24 -14.47 10.99
CA ASP A 88 -10.12 -14.08 10.12
C ASP A 88 -10.11 -12.56 9.87
N PHE A 89 -11.25 -11.98 9.47
CA PHE A 89 -11.41 -10.55 9.28
C PHE A 89 -11.04 -9.74 10.53
N GLU A 90 -11.61 -10.10 11.68
CA GLU A 90 -11.35 -9.41 12.94
C GLU A 90 -9.89 -9.54 13.37
N ARG A 91 -9.29 -10.72 13.17
CA ARG A 91 -7.88 -10.96 13.49
C ARG A 91 -6.96 -10.10 12.63
N LEU A 92 -7.20 -10.00 11.32
CA LEU A 92 -6.46 -9.07 10.46
C LEU A 92 -6.57 -7.63 10.98
N CYS A 93 -7.78 -7.21 11.30
CA CYS A 93 -8.07 -5.87 11.79
C CYS A 93 -7.39 -5.55 13.13
N ARG A 94 -7.32 -6.52 14.06
CA ARG A 94 -6.61 -6.38 15.35
C ARG A 94 -5.09 -6.35 15.17
N LEU A 95 -4.54 -7.22 14.32
CA LEU A 95 -3.10 -7.23 14.04
C LEU A 95 -2.65 -5.91 13.41
N ALA A 96 -3.48 -5.35 12.53
CA ALA A 96 -3.22 -4.06 11.89
C ALA A 96 -3.20 -2.87 12.86
N GLU A 97 -3.79 -2.99 14.05
CA GLU A 97 -3.70 -1.97 15.11
C GLU A 97 -2.38 -2.07 15.89
N SER A 98 -1.81 -3.28 16.00
CA SER A 98 -0.54 -3.52 16.71
C SER A 98 0.68 -3.27 15.83
N THR A 99 0.55 -3.50 14.52
CA THR A 99 1.61 -3.26 13.55
C THR A 99 0.96 -2.66 12.31
N LEU A 100 1.16 -1.36 12.13
CA LEU A 100 0.48 -0.56 11.12
C LEU A 100 0.83 -1.04 9.70
N PRO A 101 -0.12 -0.99 8.75
CA PRO A 101 0.10 -1.41 7.38
C PRO A 101 1.08 -0.48 6.64
N PRO A 102 1.68 -0.95 5.54
CA PRO A 102 2.61 -0.15 4.72
C PRO A 102 1.95 1.08 4.08
N ALA A 103 0.68 0.97 3.71
CA ALA A 103 -0.09 2.07 3.11
C ALA A 103 -1.55 1.98 3.57
N ARG A 104 -2.36 2.94 3.11
CA ARG A 104 -3.80 2.91 3.31
C ARG A 104 -4.40 1.70 2.57
N ALA A 105 -5.28 0.95 3.23
CA ALA A 105 -5.91 -0.24 2.65
C ALA A 105 -7.38 -0.38 3.04
N LYS A 106 -8.15 -1.04 2.18
CA LYS A 106 -9.53 -1.46 2.43
C LYS A 106 -9.50 -2.91 2.91
N VAL A 107 -10.28 -3.23 3.94
CA VAL A 107 -10.54 -4.61 4.36
C VAL A 107 -12.04 -4.85 4.32
N TYR A 108 -12.48 -5.81 3.50
CA TYR A 108 -13.88 -6.18 3.38
C TYR A 108 -14.08 -7.63 3.78
N LEU A 109 -15.12 -7.89 4.56
CA LEU A 109 -15.68 -9.22 4.74
C LEU A 109 -16.87 -9.33 3.80
N SER A 110 -16.84 -10.32 2.90
CA SER A 110 -17.85 -10.48 1.87
C SER A 110 -18.30 -11.93 1.72
N SER A 111 -19.53 -12.13 1.27
CA SER A 111 -20.17 -13.41 1.00
C SER A 111 -20.53 -13.52 -0.48
N ASP A 112 -20.37 -14.70 -1.07
CA ASP A 112 -20.89 -15.00 -2.41
C ASP A 112 -22.38 -15.41 -2.42
N ASN A 113 -23.04 -15.36 -1.24
CA ASN A 113 -24.41 -15.82 -0.97
C ASN A 113 -24.67 -17.31 -1.24
N ASN A 114 -23.63 -18.08 -1.50
CA ASN A 114 -23.66 -19.53 -1.77
C ASN A 114 -22.80 -20.31 -0.77
N GLY A 115 -22.52 -19.72 0.41
CA GLY A 115 -21.75 -20.33 1.49
C GLY A 115 -20.23 -20.10 1.40
N GLY A 116 -19.77 -19.32 0.42
CA GLY A 116 -18.40 -18.84 0.32
C GLY A 116 -18.23 -17.46 0.93
N PHE A 117 -17.12 -17.27 1.63
CA PHE A 117 -16.75 -16.01 2.25
C PHE A 117 -15.32 -15.60 1.87
N VAL A 118 -15.06 -14.30 1.88
CA VAL A 118 -13.72 -13.76 1.64
C VAL A 118 -13.44 -12.60 2.58
N THR A 119 -12.25 -12.61 3.19
CA THR A 119 -11.63 -11.40 3.73
C THR A 119 -10.75 -10.82 2.62
N ALA A 120 -11.17 -9.71 2.03
CA ALA A 120 -10.46 -9.01 0.98
C ALA A 120 -9.65 -7.85 1.58
N LEU A 121 -8.33 -7.90 1.45
CA LEU A 121 -7.42 -6.80 1.76
C LEU A 121 -6.99 -6.16 0.43
N ILE A 122 -7.40 -4.92 0.17
CA ILE A 122 -7.17 -4.22 -1.11
C ILE A 122 -6.38 -2.94 -0.84
N TYR A 123 -5.32 -2.72 -1.61
CA TYR A 123 -4.33 -1.66 -1.41
C TYR A 123 -3.75 -1.18 -2.75
N PRO A 124 -3.05 -0.02 -2.80
CA PRO A 124 -2.37 0.44 -4.01
C PRO A 124 -1.34 -0.56 -4.51
N ALA A 125 -1.33 -0.87 -5.81
CA ALA A 125 -0.61 -2.02 -6.35
C ALA A 125 0.92 -1.91 -6.24
N GLU A 126 1.45 -0.70 -6.15
CA GLU A 126 2.87 -0.40 -5.95
C GLU A 126 3.38 -0.83 -4.55
N TYR A 127 2.46 -1.14 -3.63
CA TYR A 127 2.74 -1.65 -2.29
C TYR A 127 2.61 -3.19 -2.15
N ASP A 128 2.39 -3.94 -3.25
CA ASP A 128 2.06 -5.37 -3.18
C ASP A 128 3.11 -6.23 -2.47
N GLU A 129 4.39 -5.96 -2.72
CA GLU A 129 5.49 -6.63 -2.04
C GLU A 129 5.52 -6.32 -0.53
N GLN A 130 5.30 -5.05 -0.19
CA GLN A 130 5.31 -4.55 1.18
C GLN A 130 4.14 -5.11 1.99
N PHE A 131 2.94 -5.21 1.40
CA PHE A 131 1.79 -5.84 2.05
C PHE A 131 1.99 -7.35 2.22
N SER A 132 2.51 -8.03 1.19
CA SER A 132 2.87 -9.45 1.29
C SER A 132 3.83 -9.70 2.46
N ARG A 133 4.87 -8.87 2.56
CA ARG A 133 5.86 -8.95 3.63
C ARG A 133 5.25 -8.63 5.01
N TRP A 134 4.47 -7.56 5.08
CA TRP A 134 3.79 -7.14 6.30
C TRP A 134 2.87 -8.23 6.85
N LEU A 135 2.06 -8.89 6.00
CA LEU A 135 1.21 -10.01 6.41
C LEU A 135 2.01 -11.17 7.04
N LEU A 136 3.19 -11.46 6.49
CA LEU A 136 4.10 -12.46 7.06
C LEU A 136 4.68 -12.02 8.40
N ASP A 137 5.11 -10.76 8.50
CA ASP A 137 5.74 -10.22 9.71
C ASP A 137 4.74 -10.10 10.88
N ILE A 138 3.46 -9.76 10.62
CA ILE A 138 2.39 -9.77 11.63
C ILE A 138 1.83 -11.17 11.92
N GLY A 139 2.32 -12.19 11.21
CA GLY A 139 1.90 -13.58 11.39
C GLY A 139 0.45 -13.87 10.97
N TYR A 140 -0.12 -13.08 10.07
CA TYR A 140 -1.49 -13.31 9.59
C TYR A 140 -1.53 -14.52 8.65
N ARG A 141 -2.33 -15.53 9.03
CA ARG A 141 -2.48 -16.80 8.29
C ARG A 141 -3.89 -17.34 8.43
N THR A 142 -4.52 -17.71 7.34
CA THR A 142 -5.83 -18.37 7.32
C THR A 142 -5.69 -19.84 6.91
N LEU A 143 -6.75 -20.62 7.09
CA LEU A 143 -6.75 -22.05 6.71
C LEU A 143 -7.13 -22.28 5.24
N GLY A 144 -7.81 -21.32 4.62
CA GLY A 144 -8.32 -21.45 3.26
C GLY A 144 -7.34 -21.03 2.18
N ALA A 145 -7.82 -21.08 0.93
CA ALA A 145 -7.06 -20.62 -0.23
C ALA A 145 -6.82 -19.11 -0.16
N VAL A 146 -5.71 -18.68 -0.74
CA VAL A 146 -5.34 -17.27 -0.85
C VAL A 146 -5.03 -16.93 -2.30
N GLU A 147 -5.64 -15.86 -2.79
CA GLU A 147 -5.30 -15.27 -4.09
C GLU A 147 -4.75 -13.86 -3.91
N GLY A 148 -3.81 -13.47 -4.77
CA GLY A 148 -3.10 -12.20 -4.66
C GLY A 148 -2.96 -11.47 -6.00
N GLY A 149 -2.73 -10.16 -5.92
CA GLY A 149 -2.37 -9.30 -7.05
C GLY A 149 -3.54 -8.59 -7.73
N THR A 150 -3.22 -7.81 -8.77
CA THR A 150 -4.17 -6.91 -9.45
C THR A 150 -5.31 -7.66 -10.14
N ALA A 151 -5.05 -8.81 -10.73
CA ALA A 151 -6.08 -9.64 -11.37
C ALA A 151 -7.11 -10.19 -10.37
N ALA A 152 -6.69 -10.47 -9.13
CA ALA A 152 -7.60 -10.93 -8.08
C ALA A 152 -8.55 -9.81 -7.65
N VAL A 153 -8.06 -8.56 -7.57
CA VAL A 153 -8.91 -7.38 -7.34
C VAL A 153 -9.94 -7.19 -8.44
N GLY A 154 -9.52 -7.30 -9.71
CA GLY A 154 -10.44 -7.25 -10.84
C GLY A 154 -11.57 -8.27 -10.71
N ARG A 155 -11.24 -9.55 -10.47
CA ARG A 155 -12.25 -10.60 -10.25
C ARG A 155 -13.17 -10.31 -9.06
N TYR A 156 -12.62 -9.75 -7.98
CA TYR A 156 -13.41 -9.38 -6.82
C TYR A 156 -14.42 -8.29 -7.15
N TYR A 157 -14.03 -7.23 -7.89
CA TYR A 157 -14.94 -6.15 -8.27
C TYR A 157 -15.94 -6.55 -9.36
N ASP A 158 -15.57 -7.44 -10.27
CA ASP A 158 -16.49 -7.97 -11.29
C ASP A 158 -17.50 -8.98 -10.70
N GLY A 159 -17.21 -9.52 -9.50
CA GLY A 159 -18.04 -10.49 -8.82
C GLY A 159 -19.25 -9.88 -8.08
N THR A 160 -20.31 -10.67 -7.93
CA THR A 160 -21.48 -10.30 -7.12
C THR A 160 -21.29 -10.70 -5.67
N TRP A 161 -20.58 -9.86 -4.91
CA TRP A 161 -20.34 -10.06 -3.49
C TRP A 161 -21.36 -9.27 -2.65
N ASP A 162 -21.91 -9.90 -1.61
CA ASP A 162 -22.56 -9.17 -0.53
C ASP A 162 -21.51 -8.76 0.50
N VAL A 163 -21.33 -7.45 0.69
CA VAL A 163 -20.32 -6.94 1.62
C VAL A 163 -20.93 -6.83 3.01
N LEU A 164 -20.55 -7.78 3.86
CA LEU A 164 -21.04 -7.89 5.23
C LEU A 164 -20.41 -6.85 6.16
N GLU A 165 -19.12 -6.57 5.97
CA GLU A 165 -18.38 -5.62 6.82
C GLU A 165 -17.24 -4.91 6.07
N LYS A 166 -16.93 -3.69 6.49
CA LYS A 166 -15.85 -2.87 5.90
C LYS A 166 -15.03 -2.19 6.99
N LYS A 167 -13.70 -2.23 6.86
CA LYS A 167 -12.77 -1.44 7.66
C LYS A 167 -11.73 -0.78 6.76
N GLN A 168 -11.29 0.42 7.14
CA GLN A 168 -10.14 1.08 6.53
C GLN A 168 -8.93 0.93 7.45
N LEU A 169 -7.80 0.52 6.90
CA LEU A 169 -6.51 0.55 7.58
C LEU A 169 -5.72 1.79 7.17
N TRP A 170 -4.92 2.31 8.10
CA TRP A 170 -4.14 3.54 7.94
C TRP A 170 -2.68 3.31 8.31
N PRO A 171 -1.71 3.83 7.53
CA PRO A 171 -0.30 3.70 7.84
C PRO A 171 0.13 4.60 9.00
N ALA A 172 1.34 4.36 9.53
CA ALA A 172 1.91 5.09 10.66
C ALA A 172 1.92 6.61 10.50
N GLU A 173 2.29 7.09 9.32
CA GLU A 173 2.43 8.53 9.06
C GLU A 173 1.09 9.28 9.19
N THR A 174 -0.03 8.65 8.84
CA THR A 174 -1.37 9.24 8.98
C THR A 174 -1.85 9.27 10.43
N VAL A 175 -1.53 8.22 11.23
CA VAL A 175 -1.93 8.14 12.64
C VAL A 175 -1.25 9.23 13.48
N THR A 176 0.01 9.56 13.18
CA THR A 176 0.73 10.65 13.85
C THR A 176 0.10 12.01 13.54
N LEU A 177 -0.26 12.28 12.27
CA LEU A 177 -0.89 13.54 11.86
C LEU A 177 -2.27 13.75 12.51
N LEU A 178 -3.09 12.70 12.62
CA LEU A 178 -4.40 12.76 13.28
C LEU A 178 -4.28 13.03 14.78
N ASN A 179 -3.28 12.46 15.45
CA ASN A 179 -3.05 12.68 16.88
C ASN A 179 -2.45 14.07 17.20
N THR A 180 -1.83 14.74 16.23
CA THR A 180 -1.34 16.13 16.38
C THR A 180 -2.40 17.21 16.17
N GLN A 181 -3.61 16.86 15.70
CA GLN A 181 -4.71 17.82 15.50
C GLN A 181 -5.65 17.95 16.71
N THR A 182 -5.14 17.86 17.95
CA THR A 182 -5.87 18.42 19.10
C THR A 182 -5.92 19.94 18.99
N VAL A 183 -7.06 20.42 18.49
CA VAL A 183 -7.49 21.81 18.31
C VAL A 183 -7.10 22.68 19.53
N PRO A 184 -6.37 23.80 19.36
CA PRO A 184 -6.24 24.77 20.43
C PRO A 184 -7.61 25.38 20.70
N LYS A 185 -8.12 25.21 21.92
CA LYS A 185 -9.32 25.93 22.40
C LYS A 185 -9.03 27.42 22.33
N THR A 186 -9.58 28.10 21.33
CA THR A 186 -9.59 29.56 21.25
C THR A 186 -10.40 30.11 22.43
N ASN A 187 -9.71 30.56 23.47
CA ASN A 187 -10.31 31.37 24.52
C ASN A 187 -10.72 32.71 23.91
N ARG A 188 -12.02 32.87 23.62
CA ARG A 188 -12.63 34.20 23.44
C ARG A 188 -12.59 34.92 24.78
N GLN A 189 -11.65 35.84 24.94
CA GLN A 189 -11.81 36.94 25.89
C GLN A 189 -12.95 37.82 25.38
N VAL A 190 -14.06 37.83 26.13
CA VAL A 190 -15.09 38.86 26.03
C VAL A 190 -14.61 40.01 26.90
N GLY A 191 -14.14 41.09 26.26
CA GLY A 191 -13.87 42.36 26.92
C GLY A 191 -15.10 43.25 26.90
N MET A 192 -15.41 43.83 28.07
CA MET A 192 -16.42 44.87 28.31
C MET A 192 -16.13 46.16 27.54
#